data_AF-T2HPQ2-F1
#
_entry.id   AF-T2HPQ2-F1
#
_cell.length_a   1.000
_cell.length_b   1.000
_cell.length_c   1.000
_cell.angle_alpha   90.00
_cell.angle_beta   90.00
_cell.angle_gamma   90.00
#
_symmetry.space_group_name_H-M   'P 1'
#
loop_
_entity.id
_entity.type
_entity.pdbx_description
1 polymer ?
#
loop_
_entity_poly.entity_id
_entity_poly.type
_entity_poly.pdbx_seq_one_letter_code
_entity_poly.pdbx_strand_id
1 'polypeptide(L)' 'DRPISNSAHIAPLSLPSSPPSVGSVCRVMGWGTITSPNVILPDVPRCANINLLNYSVCRAAYPELPAKSRTLCAG' A
#
# COMPACT_ATOMS: atom_id res chain seq x y z
N ASP A 1 -17.80 17.94 -10.97
CA ASP A 1 -16.98 17.16 -11.92
C ASP A 1 -16.26 18.06 -12.91
N ARG A 2 -15.00 18.43 -12.60
CA ARG A 2 -14.14 19.26 -13.46
C ARG A 2 -12.68 18.79 -13.33
N PRO A 3 -11.82 19.03 -14.34
CA PRO A 3 -10.39 18.71 -14.24
C PRO A 3 -9.72 19.43 -13.06
N ILE A 4 -8.72 18.79 -12.45
CA ILE A 4 -7.93 19.35 -11.36
C ILE A 4 -6.57 19.80 -11.90
N SER A 5 -6.20 21.05 -11.63
CA SER A 5 -4.88 21.60 -11.94
C SER A 5 -3.88 21.35 -10.81
N ASN A 6 -2.59 21.23 -11.17
CA ASN A 6 -1.52 21.07 -10.20
C ASN A 6 -1.41 22.29 -9.27
N SER A 7 -0.97 22.04 -8.03
CA SER A 7 -0.69 23.07 -7.02
C SER A 7 0.38 22.60 -6.03
N ALA A 8 0.67 23.38 -4.99
CA ALA A 8 1.68 23.04 -3.98
C ALA A 8 1.44 21.67 -3.29
N HIS A 9 0.19 21.21 -3.20
CA HIS A 9 -0.18 19.97 -2.51
C HIS A 9 -0.98 18.99 -3.40
N ILE A 10 -1.06 19.26 -4.70
CA ILE A 10 -1.82 18.44 -5.66
C ILE A 10 -0.94 18.19 -6.89
N ALA A 11 -0.62 16.92 -7.14
CA ALA A 11 0.08 16.47 -8.32
C ALA A 11 -0.39 15.04 -8.69
N PRO A 12 -0.40 14.67 -9.98
CA PRO A 12 -0.75 13.32 -10.42
C PRO A 12 0.36 12.32 -10.07
N LEU A 13 -0.03 11.05 -9.89
CA LEU A 13 0.89 9.92 -9.76
C LEU A 13 0.94 9.15 -11.08
N SER A 14 2.14 8.93 -11.62
CA SER A 14 2.33 8.17 -12.85
C SER A 14 2.07 6.67 -12.64
N LEU A 15 1.57 6.01 -13.67
CA LEU A 15 1.40 4.56 -13.68
C LEU A 15 2.77 3.85 -13.71
N PRO A 16 2.89 2.66 -13.09
CA PRO A 16 4.12 1.88 -13.14
C PRO A 16 4.39 1.37 -14.56
N SER A 17 5.63 1.49 -15.01
CA SER A 17 6.09 0.94 -16.30
C SER A 17 6.58 -0.51 -16.21
N SER A 18 6.83 -1.00 -15.00
CA SER A 18 7.27 -2.36 -14.73
C SER A 18 6.74 -2.85 -13.38
N PRO A 19 6.61 -4.18 -13.18
CA PRO A 19 6.25 -4.75 -11.89
C PRO A 19 7.35 -4.53 -10.84
N PRO A 20 6.99 -4.38 -9.55
CA PRO A 20 7.99 -4.26 -8.50
C PRO A 20 8.67 -5.60 -8.20
N SER A 21 9.93 -5.55 -7.78
CA SER A 21 10.71 -6.73 -7.37
C SER A 21 10.50 -7.07 -5.89
N VAL A 22 10.50 -8.36 -5.55
CA VAL A 22 10.48 -8.81 -4.15
C VAL A 22 11.70 -8.25 -3.42
N GLY A 23 11.49 -7.78 -2.18
CA GLY A 23 12.49 -7.10 -1.36
C GLY A 23 12.51 -5.58 -1.51
N SER A 24 11.89 -5.02 -2.55
CA SER A 24 11.76 -3.57 -2.73
C SER A 24 11.06 -2.93 -1.53
N VAL A 25 11.56 -1.76 -1.12
CA VAL A 25 10.92 -0.95 -0.10
C VAL A 25 9.80 -0.14 -0.74
N CYS A 26 8.58 -0.28 -0.22
CA CYS A 26 7.40 0.44 -0.64
C CYS A 26 6.94 1.39 0.47
N ARG A 27 6.36 2.53 0.11
CA ARG A 27 5.79 3.48 1.07
C ARG A 27 4.27 3.40 1.02
N VAL A 28 3.66 3.18 2.18
CA VAL A 28 2.20 3.26 2.36
C VAL A 28 1.85 4.54 3.10
N MET A 29 0.68 5.09 2.79
CA MET A 29 0.18 6.30 3.44
C MET A 29 -1.34 6.26 3.62
N GLY A 30 -1.84 6.85 4.70
CA GLY A 30 -3.29 6.96 4.94
C GLY A 30 -3.66 7.48 6.33
N TRP A 31 -4.97 7.54 6.56
CA TRP A 31 -5.60 7.97 7.82
C TRP A 31 -6.22 6.79 8.60
N GLY A 32 -5.70 5.57 8.36
CA GLY A 32 -6.15 4.37 9.09
C GLY A 32 -5.73 4.38 10.56
N THR A 33 -6.15 3.35 11.30
CA THR A 33 -5.76 3.21 12.71
C THR A 33 -4.25 3.12 12.88
N ILE A 34 -3.70 3.85 13.84
CA ILE A 34 -2.26 3.86 14.16
C ILE A 34 -1.89 2.90 15.29
N THR A 35 -2.89 2.31 15.93
CA THR A 35 -2.73 1.33 17.02
C THR A 35 -3.60 0.11 16.76
N SER A 36 -3.23 -1.00 17.43
CA SER A 36 -3.99 -2.24 17.49
C SER A 36 -3.83 -2.82 18.91
N PRO A 37 -4.89 -3.34 19.55
CA PRO A 37 -6.25 -3.51 19.03
C PRO A 37 -7.13 -2.25 19.13
N ASN A 38 -6.70 -1.25 19.91
CA ASN A 38 -7.45 -0.01 20.09
C ASN A 38 -7.46 0.82 18.81
N VAL A 39 -8.64 1.33 18.43
CA VAL A 39 -8.80 2.17 17.24
C VAL A 39 -8.44 3.61 17.58
N ILE A 40 -7.36 4.12 17.00
CA ILE A 40 -6.96 5.53 17.11
C ILE A 40 -6.73 6.05 15.69
N LEU A 41 -7.51 7.06 15.29
CA LEU A 41 -7.44 7.66 13.96
C LEU A 41 -6.65 8.99 14.02
N PRO A 42 -5.67 9.21 13.14
CA PRO A 42 -4.86 10.43 13.16
C PRO A 42 -5.50 11.56 12.34
N ASP A 43 -5.27 12.82 12.73
CA ASP A 43 -5.72 14.00 11.97
C ASP A 43 -4.94 14.20 10.66
N VAL A 44 -3.69 13.75 10.63
CA VAL A 44 -2.77 13.85 9.50
C VAL A 44 -2.41 12.46 8.96
N PRO A 45 -2.19 12.30 7.64
CA PRO A 45 -1.87 11.00 7.08
C PRO A 45 -0.52 10.52 7.62
N ARG A 46 -0.47 9.25 8.02
CA ARG A 46 0.77 8.61 8.45
C ARG A 46 1.42 7.92 7.27
N CYS A 47 2.74 7.82 7.31
CA CYS A 47 3.54 7.11 6.32
C CYS A 47 4.34 6.01 7.00
N ALA A 48 4.47 4.87 6.33
CA ALA A 48 5.36 3.79 6.76
C ALA A 48 6.06 3.19 5.54
N ASN A 49 7.28 2.69 5.77
CA ASN A 49 7.99 1.88 4.80
C ASN A 49 7.74 0.42 5.12
N ILE A 50 7.42 -0.36 4.09
CA ILE A 50 7.19 -1.80 4.16
C ILE A 50 7.98 -2.48 3.05
N ASN A 51 8.20 -3.78 3.16
CA ASN A 51 8.90 -4.54 2.14
C ASN A 51 7.91 -5.32 1.28
N LEU A 52 8.20 -5.39 -0.02
CA LEU A 52 7.49 -6.31 -0.90
C LEU A 52 7.95 -7.73 -0.60
N LEU A 53 7.01 -8.61 -0.26
CA LEU A 53 7.25 -9.99 0.13
C LEU A 53 6.91 -10.95 -1.01
N ASN A 54 7.39 -12.19 -0.91
CA ASN A 54 6.91 -13.24 -1.80
C ASN A 54 5.43 -13.52 -1.52
N TYR A 55 4.60 -13.60 -2.57
CA TYR A 55 3.18 -13.90 -2.45
C TYR A 55 2.88 -15.19 -1.67
N SER A 56 3.82 -16.16 -1.66
CA SER A 56 3.70 -17.38 -0.87
C SER A 56 3.53 -17.12 0.64
N VAL A 57 4.11 -16.04 1.17
CA VAL A 57 3.97 -15.63 2.58
C VAL A 57 2.51 -15.34 2.89
N CYS A 58 1.86 -14.50 2.09
CA CYS A 58 0.46 -14.19 2.27
C CYS A 58 -0.44 -15.42 2.09
N ARG A 59 -0.17 -16.29 1.10
CA ARG A 59 -0.97 -17.53 0.95
C ARG A 59 -0.85 -18.48 2.14
N ALA A 60 0.30 -18.53 2.80
CA ALA A 60 0.48 -19.36 3.98
C ALA A 60 -0.30 -18.80 5.18
N ALA A 61 -0.41 -17.48 5.29
CA ALA A 61 -1.17 -16.81 6.33
C ALA A 61 -2.69 -16.80 6.06
N TYR A 62 -3.09 -16.79 4.79
CA TYR A 62 -4.48 -16.64 4.33
C TYR A 62 -4.82 -17.76 3.32
N PRO A 63 -5.29 -18.93 3.78
CA PRO A 63 -5.57 -20.10 2.95
C PRO A 63 -6.63 -19.89 1.87
N GLU A 64 -7.48 -18.88 2.01
CA GLU A 64 -8.50 -18.47 1.05
C GLU A 64 -7.94 -17.81 -0.22
N LEU A 65 -6.65 -17.42 -0.20
CA LEU A 65 -6.02 -16.77 -1.34
C LEU A 65 -5.78 -17.75 -2.50
N PRO A 66 -6.12 -17.36 -3.74
CA PRO A 66 -5.96 -18.23 -4.90
C PRO A 66 -4.49 -18.46 -5.27
N ALA A 67 -4.24 -19.55 -6.01
CA ALA A 67 -2.89 -19.90 -6.47
C ALA A 67 -2.30 -18.90 -7.48
N LYS A 68 -3.14 -18.30 -8.34
CA LYS A 68 -2.78 -17.19 -9.22
C LYS A 68 -3.31 -15.89 -8.61
N SER A 69 -2.48 -14.86 -8.59
CA SER A 69 -2.81 -13.61 -7.92
C SER A 69 -2.83 -12.43 -8.86
N ARG A 70 -3.68 -11.45 -8.52
CA ARG A 70 -3.66 -10.07 -9.01
C ARG A 70 -3.32 -9.08 -7.89
N THR A 71 -2.80 -9.58 -6.77
CA THR A 71 -2.45 -8.83 -5.56
C THR A 71 -0.95 -8.97 -5.26
N LEU A 72 -0.43 -7.99 -4.53
CA LEU A 72 0.92 -7.97 -4.00
C LEU A 72 0.87 -8.30 -2.50
N CYS A 73 1.90 -8.98 -2.00
CA CYS A 73 2.10 -9.23 -0.57
C CYS A 73 3.15 -8.24 -0.06
N ALA A 74 2.84 -7.46 0.97
CA ALA A 74 3.76 -6.48 1.54
C ALA A 74 3.47 -6.26 3.03
N GLY A 75 4.51 -5.94 3.80
CA GLY A 75 4.44 -5.72 5.24
C GLY A 75 5.79 -5.42 5.86
#